data_AF-A0A7C1Q7A3-F1
#
_entry.id   AF-A0A7C1Q7A3-F1
#
_cell.length_a   1.000
_cell.length_b   1.000
_cell.length_c   1.000
_cell.angle_alpha   90.00
_cell.angle_beta   90.00
_cell.angle_gamma   90.00
#
_symmetry.space_group_name_H-M   'P 1'
#
loop_
_entity.id
_entity.type
_entity.pdbx_description
1 polymer ?
#
loop_
_entity_poly.entity_id
_entity_poly.type
_entity_poly.pdbx_seq_one_letter_code
_entity_poly.pdbx_strand_id
1 'polypeptide(L)'
;MTAVIGTIPGASEIISTDKDTHFTTELLTNAIEEEDISFPSTWVTTGTQTVEIRNITVQSDQQLQWDIQFYATDAHSNTDLDLDKFVTNVNFATSDGVQNAGTAQFRYDKNPTFIPFMYTDEDNTSEFHITLVNRDGTKKNAGASGEIVIKVHAVPVI
;
A
#
# COMPACT_ATOMS: atom_id res chain seq x y z
N MET A 1 -23.43 11.31 29.59
CA MET A 1 -23.62 11.85 28.23
C MET A 1 -22.42 11.41 27.43
N THR A 2 -22.52 10.26 26.78
CA THR A 2 -21.45 9.68 25.97
C THR A 2 -21.40 10.46 24.66
N ALA A 3 -20.30 11.16 24.39
CA ALA A 3 -20.12 11.79 23.10
C ALA A 3 -20.01 10.69 22.04
N VAL A 4 -21.06 10.54 21.24
CA VAL A 4 -20.96 9.82 19.97
C VAL A 4 -20.11 10.72 19.08
N ILE A 5 -18.85 10.36 18.88
CA ILE A 5 -18.01 11.00 17.86
C ILE A 5 -18.62 10.54 16.53
N GLY A 6 -19.47 11.38 15.96
CA GLY A 6 -19.97 11.18 14.61
C GLY A 6 -18.79 11.11 13.66
N THR A 7 -18.74 10.06 12.85
CA THR A 7 -17.82 9.94 11.72
C THR A 7 -17.91 11.21 10.89
N ILE A 8 -16.79 11.91 10.75
CA ILE A 8 -16.70 13.10 9.90
C ILE A 8 -16.60 12.60 8.46
N PRO A 9 -17.56 12.91 7.58
CA PRO A 9 -17.40 12.66 6.15
C PRO A 9 -16.13 13.40 5.68
N GLY A 10 -15.17 12.68 5.08
CA GLY A 10 -13.91 13.27 4.63
C GLY A 10 -12.76 13.19 5.64
N ALA A 11 -12.89 12.42 6.72
CA ALA A 11 -11.76 12.13 7.60
C ALA A 11 -10.68 11.33 6.87
N SER A 12 -9.42 11.75 7.02
CA SER A 12 -8.27 10.99 6.53
C SER A 12 -8.07 9.72 7.36
N GLU A 13 -7.81 8.61 6.70
CA GLU A 13 -7.54 7.32 7.35
C GLU A 13 -6.16 6.79 6.95
N ILE A 14 -5.61 5.93 7.81
CA ILE A 14 -4.41 5.14 7.53
C ILE A 14 -4.87 3.71 7.31
N ILE A 15 -4.79 3.25 6.08
CA ILE A 15 -5.20 1.92 5.65
C ILE A 15 -3.91 1.11 5.48
N SER A 16 -3.83 -0.07 6.08
CA SER A 16 -2.60 -0.84 6.12
C SER A 16 -2.81 -2.31 5.84
N THR A 17 -1.79 -2.90 5.27
CA THR A 17 -1.70 -4.33 5.04
C THR A 17 -1.69 -5.10 6.35
N ASP A 18 -2.15 -6.36 6.34
CA ASP A 18 -2.02 -7.22 7.51
C ASP A 18 -0.59 -7.76 7.61
N LYS A 19 0.09 -7.28 8.64
CA LYS A 19 1.46 -7.61 9.03
C LYS A 19 1.71 -9.12 9.12
N ASP A 20 0.73 -9.90 9.58
CA ASP A 20 0.94 -11.31 9.90
C ASP A 20 0.53 -12.26 8.74
N THR A 21 -0.15 -11.75 7.71
CA THR A 21 -0.71 -12.59 6.63
C THR A 21 -0.27 -12.20 5.22
N HIS A 22 0.01 -10.92 4.96
CA HIS A 22 0.41 -10.43 3.64
C HIS A 22 1.88 -10.04 3.57
N PHE A 23 2.46 -10.13 2.37
CA PHE A 23 3.89 -9.90 2.12
C PHE A 23 4.81 -10.78 2.96
N THR A 24 4.42 -12.05 3.17
CA THR A 24 5.16 -13.00 4.01
C THR A 24 6.03 -13.95 3.18
N THR A 25 5.89 -13.96 1.85
CA THR A 25 6.63 -14.88 0.98
C THR A 25 8.04 -14.39 0.64
N GLU A 26 8.89 -15.31 0.17
CA GLU A 26 10.17 -14.93 -0.43
C GLU A 26 9.94 -14.30 -1.81
N LEU A 27 10.51 -13.12 -2.04
CA LEU A 27 10.47 -12.45 -3.35
C LEU A 27 11.86 -12.33 -3.95
N LEU A 28 12.08 -13.02 -5.07
CA LEU A 28 13.25 -12.82 -5.92
C LEU A 28 13.18 -11.45 -6.61
N THR A 29 14.27 -11.02 -7.23
CA THR A 29 14.30 -9.77 -8.01
C THR A 29 13.24 -9.80 -9.12
N ASN A 30 12.44 -8.74 -9.18
CA ASN A 30 11.26 -8.55 -10.03
C ASN A 30 10.10 -9.52 -9.77
N ALA A 31 10.16 -10.35 -8.73
CA ALA A 31 9.01 -11.11 -8.29
C ALA A 31 8.01 -10.21 -7.58
N ILE A 32 6.75 -10.63 -7.60
CA ILE A 32 5.62 -9.88 -7.06
C ILE A 32 4.92 -10.67 -5.97
N GLU A 33 4.29 -9.94 -5.05
CA GLU A 33 3.25 -10.44 -4.16
C GLU A 33 2.15 -9.38 -4.12
N GLU A 34 0.93 -9.80 -3.83
CA GLU A 34 -0.26 -9.02 -4.10
C GLU A 34 -1.17 -8.96 -2.87
N GLU A 35 -1.92 -7.87 -2.78
CA GLU A 35 -2.91 -7.70 -1.72
C GLU A 35 -4.02 -6.75 -2.13
N ASP A 36 -5.24 -7.14 -1.76
CA ASP A 36 -6.41 -6.27 -1.74
C ASP A 36 -6.62 -5.76 -0.31
N ILE A 37 -6.43 -4.46 -0.09
CA ILE A 37 -6.62 -3.86 1.23
C ILE A 37 -8.00 -3.21 1.30
N SER A 38 -8.90 -3.80 2.07
CA SER A 38 -10.25 -3.22 2.22
C SER A 38 -10.22 -1.83 2.86
N PHE A 39 -11.06 -0.94 2.32
CA PHE A 39 -11.28 0.38 2.91
C PHE A 39 -11.92 0.27 4.30
N PRO A 40 -11.85 1.33 5.12
CA PRO A 40 -12.55 1.41 6.40
C PRO A 40 -14.04 1.08 6.22
N SER A 41 -14.62 0.32 7.15
CA SER A 41 -16.00 -0.16 7.06
C SER A 41 -17.03 0.97 6.87
N THR A 42 -16.73 2.16 7.37
CA THR A 42 -17.53 3.37 7.18
C THR A 42 -17.56 3.83 5.72
N TRP A 43 -16.43 3.76 5.02
CA TRP A 43 -16.27 4.10 3.60
C TRP A 43 -16.95 3.07 2.70
N VAL A 44 -16.79 1.79 3.04
CA VAL A 44 -17.51 0.68 2.37
C VAL A 44 -19.03 0.88 2.49
N THR A 45 -19.53 1.22 3.69
CA THR A 45 -20.96 1.47 3.91
C THR A 45 -21.48 2.68 3.13
N THR A 46 -20.63 3.69 2.88
CA THR A 46 -20.98 4.86 2.08
C THR A 46 -20.73 4.71 0.58
N GLY A 47 -20.20 3.56 0.13
CA GLY A 47 -19.87 3.31 -1.28
C GLY A 47 -18.74 4.18 -1.80
N THR A 48 -17.75 4.50 -0.98
CA THR A 48 -16.59 5.28 -1.39
C THR A 48 -15.67 4.44 -2.26
N GLN A 49 -15.56 4.81 -3.55
CA GLN A 49 -14.63 4.17 -4.49
C GLN A 49 -13.44 5.04 -4.86
N THR A 50 -13.55 6.35 -4.65
CA THR A 50 -12.52 7.31 -5.02
C THR A 50 -11.91 7.95 -3.77
N VAL A 51 -10.58 7.97 -3.72
CA VAL A 51 -9.82 8.53 -2.62
C VAL A 51 -8.63 9.34 -3.14
N GLU A 52 -8.24 10.36 -2.40
CA GLU A 52 -6.96 11.05 -2.56
C GLU A 52 -5.92 10.36 -1.69
N ILE A 53 -4.87 9.79 -2.30
CA ILE A 53 -3.72 9.24 -1.56
C ILE A 53 -2.73 10.38 -1.29
N ARG A 54 -2.41 10.58 -0.01
CA ARG A 54 -1.56 11.70 0.46
C ARG A 54 -0.16 11.27 0.85
N ASN A 55 -0.01 10.05 1.32
CA ASN A 55 1.27 9.49 1.72
C ASN A 55 1.22 7.97 1.65
N ILE A 56 2.35 7.38 1.25
CA ILE A 56 2.57 5.94 1.36
C ILE A 56 3.83 5.71 2.18
N THR A 57 3.69 4.88 3.21
CA THR A 57 4.79 4.47 4.08
C THR A 57 4.99 2.96 3.97
N VAL A 58 6.24 2.54 3.82
CA VAL A 58 6.63 1.12 3.89
C VAL A 58 7.42 0.90 5.17
N GLN A 59 7.05 -0.12 5.92
CA GLN A 59 7.87 -0.69 6.99
C GLN A 59 8.44 -2.01 6.47
N SER A 60 9.74 -2.23 6.59
CA SER A 60 10.38 -3.46 6.13
C SER A 60 11.47 -3.91 7.10
N ASP A 61 11.67 -5.22 7.22
CA ASP A 61 12.78 -5.77 7.99
C ASP A 61 14.12 -5.80 7.22
N GLN A 62 14.06 -5.53 5.91
CA GLN A 62 15.23 -5.46 5.05
C GLN A 62 15.31 -4.10 4.37
N GLN A 63 16.52 -3.56 4.27
CA GLN A 63 16.75 -2.37 3.47
C GLN A 63 16.94 -2.75 2.00
N LEU A 64 15.83 -2.89 1.29
CA LEU A 64 15.80 -3.22 -0.14
C LEU A 64 15.09 -2.12 -0.95
N GLN A 65 15.18 -2.21 -2.26
CA GLN A 65 14.41 -1.40 -3.21
C GLN A 65 13.04 -2.02 -3.49
N TRP A 66 11.98 -1.20 -3.42
CA TRP A 66 10.60 -1.63 -3.61
C TRP A 66 9.91 -0.80 -4.68
N ASP A 67 8.98 -1.42 -5.41
CA ASP A 67 7.92 -0.74 -6.12
C ASP A 67 6.58 -1.16 -5.51
N ILE A 68 5.71 -0.19 -5.23
CA ILE A 68 4.30 -0.44 -4.92
C ILE A 68 3.48 0.02 -6.11
N GLN A 69 2.80 -0.92 -6.75
CA GLN A 69 1.96 -0.68 -7.91
C GLN A 69 0.50 -0.67 -7.48
N PHE A 70 -0.26 0.31 -7.96
CA PHE A 70 -1.70 0.42 -7.73
C PHE A 70 -2.44 0.10 -9.03
N TYR A 71 -3.53 -0.64 -8.90
CA TYR A 71 -4.40 -1.05 -10.00
C TYR A 71 -5.84 -0.64 -9.70
N ALA A 72 -6.67 -0.44 -10.72
CA ALA A 72 -8.06 -0.03 -10.52
C ALA A 72 -9.02 -1.22 -10.30
N THR A 73 -8.54 -2.46 -10.42
CA THR A 73 -9.34 -3.69 -10.30
C THR A 73 -8.54 -4.82 -9.66
N ASP A 74 -9.23 -5.84 -9.12
CA ASP A 74 -8.68 -7.07 -8.53
C ASP A 74 -7.88 -7.99 -9.50
N ALA A 75 -7.84 -7.65 -10.79
CA ALA A 75 -7.12 -8.40 -11.83
C ALA A 75 -5.58 -8.19 -11.83
N HIS A 76 -4.99 -7.64 -10.76
CA HIS A 76 -3.59 -7.18 -10.70
C HIS A 76 -2.51 -8.26 -10.63
N SER A 77 -2.91 -9.53 -10.76
CA SER A 77 -2.01 -10.71 -10.78
C SER A 77 -1.38 -10.98 -12.13
N ASN A 78 -1.83 -10.27 -13.15
CA ASN A 78 -1.33 -10.39 -14.49
C ASN A 78 -0.22 -9.35 -14.77
N THR A 79 0.61 -9.68 -15.75
CA THR A 79 1.72 -8.81 -16.20
C THR A 79 1.30 -7.86 -17.32
N ASP A 80 0.04 -7.90 -17.73
CA ASP A 80 -0.52 -7.08 -18.80
C ASP A 80 -1.15 -5.82 -18.21
N LEU A 81 -0.32 -4.79 -18.06
CA LEU A 81 -0.68 -3.53 -17.42
C LEU A 81 -1.90 -2.83 -18.06
N ASP A 82 -2.20 -3.13 -19.34
CA ASP A 82 -3.35 -2.56 -20.06
C ASP A 82 -4.67 -3.27 -19.69
N LEU A 83 -4.62 -4.57 -19.38
CA LEU A 83 -5.77 -5.34 -18.92
C LEU A 83 -6.10 -5.03 -17.45
N ASP A 84 -5.06 -4.87 -16.64
CA ASP A 84 -5.18 -4.86 -15.17
C ASP A 84 -5.46 -3.45 -14.62
N LYS A 85 -5.63 -2.46 -15.52
CA LYS A 85 -5.93 -1.05 -15.18
C LYS A 85 -4.89 -0.45 -14.25
N PHE A 86 -3.62 -0.56 -14.63
CA PHE A 86 -2.53 0.06 -13.89
C PHE A 86 -2.77 1.56 -13.67
N VAL A 87 -2.74 1.99 -12.41
CA VAL A 87 -2.97 3.38 -12.01
C VAL A 87 -1.64 4.11 -11.90
N THR A 88 -0.73 3.60 -11.06
CA THR A 88 0.56 4.25 -10.81
C THR A 88 1.56 3.30 -10.15
N ASN A 89 2.83 3.70 -10.19
CA ASN A 89 3.94 3.03 -9.51
C ASN A 89 4.63 3.99 -8.55
N VAL A 90 4.77 3.55 -7.31
CA VAL A 90 5.50 4.28 -6.27
C VAL A 90 6.80 3.55 -5.98
N ASN A 91 7.90 4.13 -6.48
CA ASN A 91 9.24 3.59 -6.27
C ASN A 91 9.84 4.07 -4.94
N PHE A 92 10.39 3.12 -4.19
CA PHE A 92 11.18 3.33 -2.99
C PHE A 92 12.60 2.80 -3.24
N ALA A 93 13.56 3.72 -3.38
CA ALA A 93 14.96 3.37 -3.52
C ALA A 93 15.49 2.77 -2.21
N THR A 94 16.52 1.92 -2.28
CA THR A 94 17.21 1.40 -1.08
C THR A 94 17.69 2.55 -0.16
N SER A 95 18.10 3.68 -0.77
CA SER A 95 18.53 4.90 -0.06
C SER A 95 17.40 5.67 0.64
N ASP A 96 16.14 5.41 0.29
CA ASP A 96 14.99 6.05 0.95
C ASP A 96 14.71 5.42 2.33
N GLY A 97 15.25 4.23 2.59
CA GLY A 97 15.06 3.50 3.83
C GLY A 97 15.81 4.13 5.01
N VAL A 98 15.05 4.52 6.05
CA VAL A 98 15.60 5.04 7.30
C VAL A 98 15.51 3.96 8.37
N GLN A 99 16.66 3.56 8.91
CA GLN A 99 16.74 2.55 9.97
C GLN A 99 16.25 3.11 11.30
N ASN A 100 15.38 2.37 11.99
CA ASN A 100 14.91 2.71 13.32
C ASN A 100 15.88 2.17 14.38
N ALA A 101 16.56 3.06 15.11
CA ALA A 101 17.37 2.73 16.29
C ALA A 101 18.40 1.59 16.13
N GLY A 102 18.92 1.37 14.92
CA GLY A 102 19.89 0.31 14.63
C GLY A 102 19.30 -1.11 14.63
N THR A 103 17.98 -1.26 14.64
CA THR A 103 17.31 -2.56 14.49
C THR A 103 17.20 -2.95 13.02
N ALA A 104 16.83 -4.21 12.75
CA ALA A 104 16.45 -4.64 11.40
C ALA A 104 15.05 -4.15 11.04
N GLN A 105 14.77 -2.85 11.20
CA GLN A 105 13.51 -2.22 10.80
C GLN A 105 13.80 -0.92 10.09
N PHE A 106 13.33 -0.84 8.85
CA PHE A 106 13.47 0.32 7.97
C PHE A 106 12.09 0.92 7.70
N ARG A 107 12.03 2.24 7.71
CA ARG A 107 10.86 3.01 7.29
C ARG A 107 11.18 3.77 6.01
N TYR A 108 10.28 3.71 5.05
CA TYR A 108 10.30 4.48 3.83
C TYR A 108 9.04 5.33 3.77
N ASP A 109 9.13 6.58 3.32
CA ASP A 109 7.97 7.46 3.19
C ASP A 109 8.03 8.25 1.88
N LYS A 110 6.89 8.35 1.20
CA LYS A 110 6.68 9.26 0.06
C LYS A 110 5.44 10.11 0.36
N ASN A 111 5.65 11.42 0.57
CA ASN A 111 4.65 12.38 1.07
C ASN A 111 4.33 13.50 0.02
N PRO A 112 3.48 14.51 0.32
CA PRO A 112 2.36 14.93 -0.52
C PRO A 112 2.74 15.95 -1.61
N THR A 113 4.00 16.36 -1.70
CA THR A 113 4.55 17.07 -2.88
C THR A 113 5.10 16.09 -3.91
N PHE A 114 5.46 14.90 -3.42
CA PHE A 114 5.90 13.70 -4.11
C PHE A 114 4.85 13.14 -5.07
N ILE A 115 3.77 12.64 -4.46
CA ILE A 115 2.87 11.66 -5.08
C ILE A 115 1.43 11.81 -4.55
N PRO A 116 0.80 13.00 -4.57
CA PRO A 116 -0.65 13.05 -4.43
C PRO A 116 -1.27 12.51 -5.73
N PHE A 117 -2.08 11.46 -5.63
CA PHE A 117 -2.86 10.98 -6.76
C PHE A 117 -4.24 10.52 -6.33
N MET A 118 -5.14 10.62 -7.28
CA MET A 118 -6.49 10.09 -7.16
C MET A 118 -6.44 8.60 -7.46
N TYR A 119 -6.94 7.79 -6.54
CA TYR A 119 -7.21 6.39 -6.76
C TYR A 119 -8.72 6.19 -6.89
N THR A 120 -9.14 5.43 -7.88
CA THR A 120 -10.52 4.98 -8.03
C THR A 120 -10.51 3.47 -8.19
N ASP A 121 -11.20 2.78 -7.31
CA ASP A 121 -11.58 1.40 -7.51
C ASP A 121 -12.71 1.34 -8.58
N GLU A 122 -12.42 0.72 -9.71
CA GLU A 122 -13.32 0.61 -10.86
C GLU A 122 -14.21 -0.65 -10.81
N ASP A 123 -13.86 -1.67 -10.01
CA ASP A 123 -14.65 -2.90 -9.86
C ASP A 123 -15.68 -2.84 -8.71
N ASN A 124 -15.59 -1.80 -7.89
CA ASN A 124 -16.50 -1.44 -6.81
C ASN A 124 -16.43 -2.34 -5.57
N THR A 125 -15.27 -2.90 -5.27
CA THR A 125 -14.96 -3.67 -4.07
C THR A 125 -14.70 -2.81 -2.82
N SER A 126 -14.46 -1.51 -2.98
CA SER A 126 -13.97 -0.58 -1.94
C SER A 126 -12.64 -1.03 -1.34
N GLU A 127 -11.67 -1.37 -2.20
CA GLU A 127 -10.35 -1.86 -1.81
C GLU A 127 -9.22 -1.11 -2.54
N PHE A 128 -8.01 -1.18 -1.97
CA PHE A 128 -6.80 -0.90 -2.72
C PHE A 128 -6.25 -2.18 -3.30
N HIS A 129 -6.14 -2.23 -4.62
CA HIS A 129 -5.48 -3.30 -5.36
C HIS A 129 -4.00 -2.98 -5.49
N ILE A 130 -3.15 -3.66 -4.72
CA ILE A 130 -1.72 -3.37 -4.69
C ILE A 130 -0.84 -4.57 -4.99
N THR A 131 0.24 -4.28 -5.70
CA THR A 131 1.30 -5.25 -5.97
C THR A 131 2.62 -4.72 -5.42
N LEU A 132 3.24 -5.49 -4.55
CA LEU A 132 4.61 -5.27 -4.08
C LEU A 132 5.57 -5.94 -5.06
N VAL A 133 6.55 -5.19 -5.55
CA VAL A 133 7.63 -5.73 -6.38
C VAL A 133 8.98 -5.54 -5.70
N ASN A 134 9.74 -6.62 -5.54
CA ASN A 134 11.13 -6.52 -5.14
C ASN A 134 11.99 -6.05 -6.32
N ARG A 135 12.54 -4.83 -6.25
CA ARG A 135 13.43 -4.30 -7.30
C ARG A 135 14.91 -4.40 -6.94
N ASP A 136 15.22 -4.87 -5.73
CA ASP A 136 16.59 -5.05 -5.29
C ASP A 136 17.22 -6.28 -5.97
N GLY A 137 18.54 -6.23 -6.18
CA GLY A 137 19.29 -7.41 -6.62
C GLY A 137 19.36 -8.51 -5.55
N THR A 138 19.00 -8.16 -4.31
CA THR A 138 18.89 -9.07 -3.17
C THR A 138 17.45 -9.52 -3.00
N LYS A 139 17.26 -10.80 -2.67
CA LYS A 139 15.92 -11.33 -2.39
C LYS A 139 15.35 -10.81 -1.06
N LYS A 140 14.03 -10.63 -1.03
CA LYS A 140 13.25 -10.52 0.21
C LYS A 140 13.15 -11.90 0.86
N ASN A 141 13.43 -12.00 2.14
CA ASN A 141 13.28 -13.24 2.90
C ASN A 141 11.79 -13.53 3.16
N ALA A 142 11.46 -14.81 3.34
CA ALA A 142 10.15 -15.21 3.85
C ALA A 142 10.03 -15.00 5.37
N GLY A 143 8.80 -14.86 5.85
CA GLY A 143 8.45 -14.74 7.26
C GLY A 143 9.01 -13.48 7.94
N ALA A 144 9.15 -13.53 9.26
CA ALA A 144 9.51 -12.42 10.14
C ALA A 144 10.91 -11.79 9.93
N SER A 145 11.64 -12.17 8.88
CA SER A 145 12.94 -11.57 8.54
C SER A 145 12.94 -10.81 7.22
N GLY A 146 11.79 -10.81 6.54
CA GLY A 146 11.54 -10.02 5.34
C GLY A 146 10.12 -9.48 5.33
N GLU A 147 9.55 -9.28 6.51
CA GLU A 147 8.20 -8.76 6.69
C GLU A 147 8.09 -7.33 6.14
N ILE A 148 6.95 -7.04 5.54
CA ILE A 148 6.66 -5.73 4.95
C ILE A 148 5.24 -5.31 5.33
N VAL A 149 5.11 -4.06 5.76
CA VAL A 149 3.80 -3.43 5.98
C VAL A 149 3.71 -2.17 5.14
N ILE A 150 2.69 -2.09 4.30
CA ILE A 150 2.40 -0.89 3.51
C ILE A 150 1.27 -0.13 4.21
N LYS A 151 1.42 1.19 4.33
CA LYS A 151 0.44 2.08 4.93
C LYS A 151 0.11 3.19 3.96
N VAL A 152 -1.16 3.27 3.57
CA VAL A 152 -1.70 4.28 2.67
C VAL A 152 -2.49 5.27 3.49
N HIS A 153 -2.07 6.53 3.47
CA HIS A 153 -2.84 7.64 4.03
C HIS A 153 -3.77 8.17 2.95
N ALA A 154 -5.08 7.97 3.13
CA ALA A 154 -6.08 8.29 2.13
C ALA A 154 -7.18 9.20 2.69
N VAL A 155 -7.80 9.98 1.81
CA VAL A 155 -8.97 10.81 2.13
C VAL A 155 -10.07 10.48 1.14
N PRO A 156 -11.30 10.17 1.60
CA PRO A 156 -12.37 9.82 0.70
C PRO A 156 -12.85 11.05 -0.07
N VAL A 157 -13.12 10.88 -1.35
CA VAL A 157 -13.75 11.91 -2.18
C VAL A 157 -15.24 11.65 -2.22
N ILE A 158 -16.01 12.67 -1.84
CA ILE A 158 -17.46 12.63 -1.62
C ILE A 158 -18.15 13.47 -2.67
#